data_AF-A0A7C7DLW6-F1
#
_entry.id   AF-A0A7C7DLW6-F1
#
_cell.length_a   1.000
_cell.length_b   1.000
_cell.length_c   1.000
_cell.angle_alpha   90.00
_cell.angle_beta   90.00
_cell.angle_gamma   90.00
#
_symmetry.space_group_name_H-M   'P 1'
#
loop_
_entity.id
_entity.type
_entity.pdbx_description
1 polymer ?
#
loop_
_entity_poly.entity_id
_entity_poly.type
_entity_poly.pdbx_seq_one_letter_code
_entity_poly.pdbx_strand_id
1 'polypeptide(L)'
;AETIYQLGVDPRYRIIEKDNAEKYWDSSFVFYGTALCDRLTADLAGEWAAIANYRRHQNMIKDPYVKRILERIILDELHHVVLFNQVIEKYCQPRIPKY
;
A
#
# COMPACT_ATOMS: atom_id res chain seq x y z
N ALA A 1 -8.31 1.23 13.02
CA ALA A 1 -8.25 2.20 14.13
C ALA A 1 -8.41 1.52 15.50
N GLU A 2 -9.36 0.60 15.66
CA GLU A 2 -9.64 -0.10 16.93
C GLU A 2 -8.41 -0.71 17.60
N THR A 3 -7.58 -1.47 16.89
CA THR A 3 -6.36 -2.07 17.46
C THR A 3 -5.41 -1.03 18.08
N ILE A 4 -5.24 0.12 17.44
CA ILE A 4 -4.37 1.19 17.94
C ILE A 4 -4.96 1.80 19.23
N TYR A 5 -6.27 2.00 19.25
CA TYR A 5 -7.00 2.45 20.44
C TYR A 5 -6.87 1.45 21.61
N GLN A 6 -7.01 0.15 21.35
CA GLN A 6 -6.85 -0.90 22.37
C GLN A 6 -5.42 -0.99 22.93
N LEU A 7 -4.42 -0.52 22.17
CA LEU A 7 -3.04 -0.38 22.64
C LEU A 7 -2.81 0.91 23.46
N GLY A 8 -3.86 1.69 23.72
CA GLY A 8 -3.82 2.92 24.52
C GLY A 8 -3.32 4.16 23.78
N VAL A 9 -3.28 4.10 22.43
CA VAL A 9 -2.80 5.20 21.59
C VAL A 9 -3.96 5.84 20.83
N ASP A 10 -3.95 7.17 20.72
CA ASP A 10 -4.88 7.95 19.88
C ASP A 10 -4.54 7.76 18.38
N PRO A 11 -5.36 7.03 17.59
CA PRO A 11 -5.05 6.76 16.19
C PRO A 11 -5.18 8.03 15.33
N ARG A 12 -4.13 8.37 14.58
CA ARG A 12 -4.08 9.55 13.72
C ARG A 12 -3.59 9.22 12.32
N TYR A 13 -4.18 9.83 11.30
CA TYR A 13 -3.73 9.75 9.91
C TYR A 13 -2.54 10.68 9.67
N ARG A 14 -1.39 10.31 10.22
CA ARG A 14 -0.15 11.08 10.11
C ARG A 14 1.07 10.18 10.02
N ILE A 15 2.15 10.73 9.52
CA ILE A 15 3.49 10.18 9.69
C ILE A 15 4.28 11.05 10.67
N ILE A 16 5.29 10.44 11.30
CA ILE A 16 6.30 11.16 12.08
C ILE A 16 7.56 11.21 11.21
N GLU A 17 7.99 12.43 10.87
CA GLU A 17 9.21 12.65 10.10
C GLU A 17 10.46 12.49 10.97
N LYS A 18 11.65 12.52 10.36
CA LYS A 18 12.91 12.22 11.06
C LYS A 18 13.26 13.22 12.17
N ASP A 19 12.73 14.44 12.06
CA ASP A 19 12.88 15.54 13.02
C ASP A 19 11.77 15.55 14.09
N ASN A 20 10.94 14.50 14.16
CA ASN A 20 9.75 14.39 14.98
C ASN A 20 8.61 15.36 14.60
N ALA A 21 8.67 16.00 13.45
CA ALA A 21 7.54 16.75 12.93
C ALA A 21 6.39 15.81 12.55
N GLU A 22 5.16 16.27 12.81
CA GLU A 22 3.96 15.55 12.40
C GLU A 22 3.52 16.04 11.04
N LYS A 23 3.40 15.11 10.09
CA LYS A 23 2.81 15.40 8.79
C LYS A 23 1.53 14.60 8.62
N TYR A 24 0.41 15.32 8.63
CA TYR A 24 -0.90 14.73 8.41
C TYR A 24 -1.06 14.30 6.97
N TRP A 25 -1.79 13.21 6.77
CA TRP A 25 -2.16 12.77 5.44
C TRP A 25 -3.10 13.79 4.79
N ASP A 26 -2.85 14.07 3.51
CA ASP A 26 -3.72 14.83 2.63
C ASP A 26 -3.69 14.23 1.21
N SER A 27 -4.49 14.76 0.29
CA SER A 27 -4.58 14.25 -1.08
C SER A 27 -3.29 14.37 -1.90
N SER A 28 -2.32 15.18 -1.47
CA SER A 28 -1.05 15.36 -2.18
C SER A 28 -0.14 14.12 -2.12
N PHE A 29 -0.41 13.20 -1.18
CA PHE A 29 0.30 11.92 -1.06
C PHE A 29 -0.07 10.91 -2.14
N VAL A 30 -1.14 11.15 -2.90
CA VAL A 30 -1.63 10.23 -3.94
C VAL A 30 -1.06 10.63 -5.29
N PHE A 31 -0.41 9.69 -5.96
CA PHE A 31 -0.09 9.85 -7.38
C PHE A 31 -1.28 9.43 -8.23
N TYR A 32 -2.01 10.39 -8.79
CA TYR A 32 -3.23 10.12 -9.56
C TYR A 32 -2.99 9.67 -11.01
N GLY A 33 -1.79 9.83 -11.54
CA GLY A 33 -1.44 9.52 -12.94
C GLY A 33 -2.28 10.27 -14.01
N THR A 34 -1.85 10.16 -15.26
CA THR A 34 -2.49 10.85 -16.40
C THR A 34 -3.22 9.91 -17.34
N ALA A 35 -2.66 8.73 -17.62
CA ALA A 35 -3.30 7.70 -18.44
C ALA A 35 -3.74 6.48 -17.61
N LEU A 36 -4.62 5.66 -18.18
CA LEU A 36 -5.10 4.42 -17.54
C LEU A 36 -3.94 3.51 -17.11
N CYS A 37 -2.97 3.29 -17.99
CA CYS A 37 -1.85 2.40 -17.71
C CYS A 37 -0.89 2.98 -16.67
N ASP A 38 -0.71 4.30 -16.64
CA ASP A 38 0.08 4.97 -15.59
C ASP A 38 -0.56 4.75 -14.21
N ARG A 39 -1.90 4.86 -14.14
CA ARG A 39 -2.65 4.65 -12.90
C ARG A 39 -2.54 3.21 -12.42
N LEU A 40 -2.82 2.26 -13.30
CA LEU A 40 -2.78 0.83 -12.95
C LEU A 40 -1.38 0.39 -12.51
N THR A 41 -0.32 0.90 -13.16
CA THR A 41 1.07 0.58 -12.78
C THR A 41 1.48 1.28 -11.49
N ALA A 42 1.02 2.51 -11.24
CA ALA A 42 1.23 3.20 -9.97
C ALA A 42 0.51 2.51 -8.81
N ASP A 43 -0.73 2.08 -9.00
CA ASP A 43 -1.49 1.34 -8.00
C ASP A 43 -0.80 0.01 -7.68
N LEU A 44 -0.38 -0.75 -8.70
CA LEU A 44 0.41 -1.99 -8.51
C LEU A 44 1.71 -1.73 -7.72
N ALA A 45 2.43 -0.65 -8.02
CA ALA A 45 3.63 -0.27 -7.28
C ALA A 45 3.31 0.11 -5.82
N GLY A 46 2.17 0.77 -5.60
CA GLY A 46 1.63 1.08 -4.27
C GLY A 46 1.40 -0.18 -3.44
N GLU A 47 0.80 -1.23 -4.03
CA GLU A 47 0.57 -2.50 -3.33
C GLU A 47 1.88 -3.17 -2.91
N TRP A 48 2.88 -3.20 -3.80
CA TRP A 48 4.20 -3.74 -3.45
C TRP A 48 4.90 -2.93 -2.35
N ALA A 49 4.78 -1.60 -2.38
CA ALA A 49 5.32 -0.74 -1.34
C ALA A 49 4.60 -0.97 0.00
N ALA A 50 3.28 -1.15 0.00
CA ALA A 50 2.50 -1.49 1.20
C ALA A 50 2.95 -2.83 1.80
N ILE A 51 3.05 -3.88 0.98
CA ILE A 51 3.56 -5.20 1.40
C ILE A 51 4.94 -5.07 2.04
N ALA A 52 5.88 -4.38 1.39
CA ALA A 52 7.23 -4.19 1.91
C ALA A 52 7.23 -3.45 3.26
N ASN A 53 6.41 -2.41 3.40
CA ASN A 53 6.26 -1.66 4.64
C ASN A 53 5.69 -2.52 5.77
N TYR A 54 4.63 -3.29 5.51
CA TYR A 54 4.06 -4.18 6.53
C TYR A 54 5.02 -5.29 6.94
N ARG A 55 5.77 -5.88 6.00
CA ARG A 55 6.83 -6.86 6.30
C ARG A 55 7.92 -6.25 7.17
N ARG A 56 8.33 -5.01 6.88
CA ARG A 56 9.28 -4.26 7.72
C ARG A 56 8.71 -4.04 9.13
N HIS A 57 7.45 -3.64 9.25
CA HIS A 57 6.78 -3.44 10.54
C HIS A 57 6.64 -4.74 11.34
N GLN A 58 6.37 -5.88 10.70
CA GLN A 58 6.36 -7.20 11.36
C GLN A 58 7.72 -7.55 12.00
N ASN A 59 8.83 -7.06 11.42
CA ASN A 59 10.16 -7.27 11.99
C ASN A 59 10.45 -6.33 13.16
N MET A 60 9.89 -5.12 13.16
CA MET A 60 10.10 -4.11 14.20
C MET A 60 9.19 -4.29 15.43
N ILE A 61 7.96 -4.74 15.21
CA ILE A 61 6.93 -4.85 16.26
C ILE A 61 7.03 -6.23 16.90
N LYS A 62 7.03 -6.31 18.24
CA LYS A 62 7.14 -7.59 18.97
C LYS A 62 5.79 -8.25 19.24
N ASP A 63 4.70 -7.50 19.20
CA ASP A 63 3.36 -7.98 19.53
C ASP A 63 2.84 -9.02 18.50
N PRO A 64 2.52 -10.26 18.91
CA PRO A 64 2.08 -11.31 18.00
C PRO A 64 0.68 -11.10 17.41
N TYR A 65 -0.21 -10.36 18.08
CA TYR A 65 -1.53 -10.01 17.56
C TYR A 65 -1.40 -8.97 16.45
N VAL A 66 -0.56 -7.95 16.65
CA VAL A 66 -0.27 -6.95 15.61
C VAL A 66 0.38 -7.61 14.39
N LYS A 67 1.33 -8.53 14.59
CA LYS A 67 1.93 -9.28 13.46
C LYS A 67 0.89 -10.06 12.66
N ARG A 68 -0.10 -10.68 13.31
CA ARG A 68 -1.18 -11.41 12.63
C ARG A 68 -2.11 -10.49 11.85
N ILE A 69 -2.43 -9.31 12.39
CA ILE A 69 -3.20 -8.29 11.67
C ILE A 69 -2.43 -7.84 10.42
N LEU A 70 -1.14 -7.54 10.55
CA LEU A 70 -0.30 -7.18 9.41
C LEU A 70 -0.22 -8.30 8.38
N GLU A 71 -0.12 -9.57 8.80
CA GLU A 71 -0.15 -10.71 7.88
C GLU A 71 -1.45 -10.76 7.08
N ARG A 72 -2.58 -10.53 7.77
CA ARG A 72 -3.88 -10.53 7.11
C ARG A 72 -3.99 -9.42 6.08
N ILE A 73 -3.51 -8.22 6.39
CA ILE A 73 -3.48 -7.09 5.44
C ILE A 73 -2.60 -7.45 4.23
N ILE A 74 -1.41 -8.03 4.46
CA ILE A 74 -0.52 -8.46 3.36
C ILE A 74 -1.18 -9.47 2.42
N LEU A 75 -2.03 -10.37 2.92
CA LEU A 75 -2.79 -11.29 2.07
C LEU A 75 -3.77 -10.56 1.15
N ASP A 76 -4.40 -9.49 1.64
CA ASP A 76 -5.29 -8.66 0.83
C ASP A 76 -4.49 -7.90 -0.25
N GLU A 77 -3.33 -7.32 0.10
CA GLU A 77 -2.49 -6.62 -0.90
C GLU A 77 -1.92 -7.57 -1.96
N LEU A 78 -1.56 -8.80 -1.58
CA LEU A 78 -1.14 -9.83 -2.55
C LEU A 78 -2.28 -10.20 -3.51
N HIS A 79 -3.53 -10.19 -3.03
CA HIS A 79 -4.69 -10.39 -3.90
C HIS A 79 -4.86 -9.20 -4.86
N HIS A 80 -4.71 -7.96 -4.38
CA HIS A 80 -4.75 -6.76 -5.22
C HIS A 80 -3.67 -6.78 -6.31
N VAL A 81 -2.44 -7.22 -5.99
CA VAL A 81 -1.36 -7.41 -6.99
C VAL A 81 -1.80 -8.33 -8.13
N VAL A 82 -2.49 -9.44 -7.83
CA VAL A 82 -2.98 -10.36 -8.86
C VAL A 82 -4.03 -9.67 -9.74
N LEU A 83 -4.98 -8.97 -9.13
CA LEU A 83 -6.04 -8.25 -9.86
C LEU A 83 -5.47 -7.15 -10.75
N PHE A 84 -4.53 -6.33 -10.24
CA PHE A 84 -3.90 -5.29 -11.04
C PHE A 84 -3.12 -5.86 -12.22
N ASN A 85 -2.36 -6.95 -12.03
CA ASN A 85 -1.65 -7.60 -13.14
C ASN A 85 -2.62 -8.09 -14.23
N GLN A 86 -3.75 -8.68 -13.86
CA GLN A 86 -4.78 -9.11 -14.83
C GLN A 86 -5.36 -7.93 -15.62
N VAL A 87 -5.60 -6.80 -14.96
CA VAL A 87 -6.14 -5.58 -15.61
C VAL A 87 -5.08 -4.93 -16.50
N ILE A 88 -3.83 -4.85 -16.06
CA ILE A 88 -2.70 -4.35 -16.86
C ILE A 88 -2.51 -5.22 -18.10
N GLU A 89 -2.51 -6.54 -17.95
CA GLU A 89 -2.40 -7.47 -19.08
C GLU A 89 -3.55 -7.28 -20.08
N LYS A 90 -4.76 -6.96 -19.61
CA LYS A 90 -5.92 -6.75 -20.49
C LYS A 90 -5.90 -5.42 -21.24
N TYR A 91 -5.44 -4.34 -20.59
CA TYR A 91 -5.63 -2.97 -21.10
C TYR A 91 -4.34 -2.25 -21.52
N CYS A 92 -3.17 -2.76 -21.15
CA CYS A 92 -1.89 -2.07 -21.32
C CYS A 92 -0.88 -2.81 -22.20
N GLN A 93 -1.32 -3.80 -22.97
CA GLN A 93 -0.43 -4.47 -23.92
C GLN A 93 0.03 -3.51 -25.03
N PRO A 94 1.30 -3.57 -25.45
CA PRO A 94 1.73 -2.91 -26.66
C PRO A 94 0.94 -3.48 -27.85
N ARG A 95 0.26 -2.62 -28.60
CA ARG A 95 -0.26 -3.01 -29.92
C ARG A 95 0.93 -3.28 -30.82
N ILE A 96 1.32 -4.54 -30.99
CA ILE A 96 2.26 -4.94 -32.04
C ILE A 96 1.48 -4.90 -33.36
N PRO A 97 1.86 -4.05 -34.33
CA PRO A 97 1.25 -4.09 -35.66
C PRO A 97 1.51 -5.47 -36.27
N LYS A 98 0.46 -6.16 -36.70
CA LYS A 98 0.61 -7.31 -37.59
C LYS A 98 0.91 -6.77 -38.97
N TYR A 99 2.14 -7.01 -39.45
CA TYR A 99 2.52 -6.82 -40.85
C TYR A 99 1.76 -7.79 -41.75
#